data_AF-A0A345P6F9-F1
#
_entry.id   AF-A0A345P6F9-F1
#
_cell.length_a   1.000
_cell.length_b   1.000
_cell.length_c   1.000
_cell.angle_alpha   90.00
_cell.angle_beta   90.00
_cell.angle_gamma   90.00
#
_symmetry.space_group_name_H-M   'P 1'
#
loop_
_entity.id
_entity.type
_entity.pdbx_description
1 polymer ?
#
loop_
_entity_poly.entity_id
_entity_poly.type
_entity_poly.pdbx_seq_one_letter_code
_entity_poly.pdbx_strand_id
1 'polypeptide(L)'
;MSQPEISKPTEVSSAPAKKRHGRLFLHGFGKMVAWLILLIVILTLLSTTSFLSDFILKNLNKIDIKVNPIAAASHQTSVAISDDASASDVNETKDQVQSKTLLLTSTKQNAILANSKELTPDKKPQSKTDLAKELSHARTLDEKRKIQQLADESILEKGADHPETKIDLTNLPPQPVLDGSKNTAQAIVVLGGGLTRDDQGNIIPNIFSQLRLLQAISQHQATQLPIFLSGVEAPYMQAWLKSKGVTAQWLEARSMNTCENARFSALMLQKLGGAPRVELVTDEWHIPRARWLFAMNGIETVAVPAPLPGDPAPWWPDARNLTHTRRALHELVAFTRDRWFGVVGCREVP
;
A
#
# COMPACT_ATOMS: atom_id res chain seq x y z
N MET A 1 12.21 53.56 -97.26
CA MET A 1 11.93 52.15 -96.92
C MET A 1 11.28 52.14 -95.55
N SER A 2 9.98 51.80 -95.52
CA SER A 2 9.20 51.18 -94.41
C SER A 2 9.35 51.66 -92.95
N GLN A 3 8.33 52.41 -92.50
CA GLN A 3 7.46 52.32 -91.28
C GLN A 3 7.69 51.14 -90.27
N PRO A 4 7.11 51.11 -89.03
CA PRO A 4 6.26 52.09 -88.29
C PRO A 4 6.53 52.25 -86.75
N GLU A 5 5.89 53.29 -86.20
CA GLU A 5 5.18 53.46 -84.91
C GLU A 5 5.24 52.38 -83.80
N ILE A 6 5.65 52.73 -82.56
CA ILE A 6 5.19 52.09 -81.31
C ILE A 6 5.05 53.14 -80.19
N SER A 7 3.87 53.14 -79.58
CA SER A 7 3.36 53.96 -78.49
C SER A 7 4.09 53.77 -77.15
N LYS A 8 4.29 54.86 -76.40
CA LYS A 8 4.76 54.84 -75.01
C LYS A 8 3.59 54.52 -74.06
N PRO A 9 3.70 53.51 -73.18
CA PRO A 9 2.79 53.37 -72.06
C PRO A 9 3.28 54.14 -70.83
N THR A 10 2.37 54.98 -70.36
CA THR A 10 2.01 55.39 -68.99
C THR A 10 2.94 55.02 -67.83
N GLU A 11 3.37 56.06 -67.13
CA GLU A 11 4.03 56.06 -65.83
C GLU A 11 3.09 55.48 -64.75
N VAL A 12 3.45 54.33 -64.18
CA VAL A 12 2.78 53.78 -62.99
C VAL A 12 3.75 53.84 -61.82
N SER A 13 3.48 54.80 -60.94
CA SER A 13 4.03 54.93 -59.60
C SER A 13 3.91 53.59 -58.84
N SER A 14 5.04 52.97 -58.53
CA SER A 14 5.13 51.87 -57.56
C SER A 14 5.77 52.36 -56.27
N ALA A 15 4.92 52.77 -55.33
CA ALA A 15 5.30 52.91 -53.93
C ALA A 15 5.61 51.52 -53.34
N PRO A 16 6.53 51.41 -52.35
CA PRO A 16 7.02 50.12 -51.88
C PRO A 16 5.93 49.34 -51.12
N ALA A 17 5.70 48.09 -51.55
CA ALA A 17 4.85 47.13 -50.85
C ALA A 17 5.39 46.89 -49.42
N LYS A 18 4.68 47.42 -48.43
CA LYS A 18 4.91 47.21 -47.00
C LYS A 18 4.92 45.71 -46.69
N LYS A 19 6.09 45.17 -46.34
CA LYS A 19 6.26 43.91 -45.57
C LYS A 19 5.55 44.05 -44.22
N ARG A 20 4.23 43.87 -44.16
CA ARG A 20 3.43 43.93 -42.92
C ARG A 20 2.94 42.57 -42.42
N HIS A 21 3.17 41.48 -43.16
CA HIS A 21 2.59 40.16 -42.82
C HIS A 21 3.49 39.25 -41.97
N GLY A 22 4.79 39.55 -41.80
CA GLY A 22 5.70 38.73 -40.97
C GLY A 22 5.75 39.10 -39.48
N ARG A 23 5.33 40.32 -39.10
CA ARG A 23 5.50 40.83 -37.72
C ARG A 23 4.36 40.43 -36.77
N LEU A 24 3.18 40.06 -37.31
CA LEU A 24 2.02 39.65 -36.51
C LEU A 24 2.11 38.17 -36.05
N PHE A 25 2.58 37.29 -36.94
CA PHE A 25 2.74 35.86 -36.65
C PHE A 25 3.87 35.58 -35.63
N LEU A 26 5.00 36.28 -35.74
CA LEU A 26 6.10 36.20 -34.77
C LEU A 26 5.70 36.69 -33.36
N HIS A 27 4.81 37.68 -33.27
CA HIS A 27 4.29 38.17 -31.98
C HIS A 27 3.37 37.16 -31.29
N GLY A 28 2.53 36.45 -32.06
CA GLY A 28 1.66 35.41 -31.51
C GLY A 28 2.45 34.20 -31.01
N PHE A 29 3.42 33.74 -31.81
CA PHE A 29 4.28 32.61 -31.45
C PHE A 29 5.17 32.94 -30.24
N GLY A 30 5.78 34.13 -30.19
CA GLY A 30 6.58 34.56 -29.05
C GLY A 30 5.79 34.65 -27.75
N LYS A 31 4.54 35.13 -27.79
CA LYS A 31 3.64 35.13 -26.63
C LYS A 31 3.30 33.72 -26.18
N MET A 32 2.99 32.81 -27.12
CA MET A 32 2.68 31.42 -26.80
C MET A 32 3.86 30.70 -26.10
N VAL A 33 5.09 30.91 -26.61
CA VAL A 33 6.30 30.36 -25.99
C VAL A 33 6.53 30.97 -24.60
N ALA A 34 6.33 32.28 -24.43
CA ALA A 34 6.44 32.91 -23.11
C ALA A 34 5.41 32.36 -22.10
N TRP A 35 4.17 32.13 -22.52
CA TRP A 35 3.15 31.48 -21.70
C TRP A 35 3.52 30.04 -21.34
N LEU A 36 4.09 29.27 -22.27
CA LEU A 36 4.56 27.91 -22.01
C LEU A 36 5.70 27.89 -20.99
N ILE A 37 6.69 28.78 -21.13
CA ILE A 37 7.79 28.91 -20.18
C ILE A 37 7.27 29.30 -18.80
N LEU A 38 6.37 30.28 -18.73
CA LEU A 38 5.75 30.70 -17.48
C LEU A 38 4.98 29.53 -16.82
N LEU A 39 4.23 28.76 -17.60
CA LEU A 39 3.52 27.59 -17.11
C LEU A 39 4.48 26.53 -16.55
N ILE A 40 5.59 26.25 -17.25
CA ILE A 40 6.61 25.30 -16.78
C ILE A 40 7.20 25.79 -15.45
N VAL A 41 7.59 27.06 -15.36
CA VAL A 41 8.13 27.65 -14.12
C VAL A 41 7.13 27.53 -12.97
N ILE A 42 5.86 27.85 -13.21
CA ILE A 42 4.79 27.71 -12.21
C ILE A 42 4.64 26.24 -11.77
N LEU A 43 4.60 25.30 -12.70
CA LEU A 43 4.48 23.86 -12.38
C LEU A 43 5.71 23.33 -11.62
N THR A 44 6.90 23.79 -11.96
CA THR A 44 8.12 23.43 -11.22
C THR A 44 8.08 24.00 -9.81
N LEU A 45 7.71 25.26 -9.62
CA LEU A 45 7.59 25.86 -8.29
C LEU A 45 6.49 25.17 -7.46
N LEU A 46 5.33 24.90 -8.05
CA LEU A 46 4.23 24.18 -7.38
C LEU A 46 4.63 22.77 -6.97
N SER A 47 5.44 22.08 -7.78
CA SER A 47 5.86 20.70 -7.47
C SER A 47 7.02 20.60 -6.50
N THR A 48 7.91 21.60 -6.48
CA THR A 48 9.11 21.65 -5.63
C THR A 48 8.89 22.40 -4.31
N THR A 49 7.76 23.07 -4.11
CA THR A 49 7.36 23.67 -2.83
C THR A 49 6.30 22.79 -2.12
N SER A 50 6.11 22.98 -0.81
CA SER A 50 5.09 22.24 -0.06
C SER A 50 3.65 22.68 -0.35
N PHE A 51 3.46 23.80 -1.06
CA PHE A 51 2.14 24.42 -1.21
C PHE A 51 1.10 23.47 -1.82
N LEU A 52 1.47 22.78 -2.91
CA LEU A 52 0.54 21.89 -3.61
C LEU A 52 0.17 20.68 -2.74
N SER A 53 1.16 20.06 -2.09
CA SER A 53 0.90 18.95 -1.18
C SER A 53 -0.01 19.42 -0.05
N ASP A 54 0.35 20.46 0.69
CA ASP A 54 -0.41 20.96 1.84
C ASP A 54 -1.85 21.34 1.47
N PHE A 55 -2.02 21.96 0.30
CA PHE A 55 -3.35 22.25 -0.24
C PHE A 55 -4.18 20.97 -0.44
N ILE A 56 -3.61 19.92 -1.04
CA ILE A 56 -4.30 18.65 -1.25
C ILE A 56 -4.72 18.03 0.08
N LEU A 57 -3.80 17.87 1.05
CA LEU A 57 -4.11 17.25 2.35
C LEU A 57 -5.15 18.03 3.12
N LYS A 58 -5.05 19.36 3.16
CA LYS A 58 -6.04 20.22 3.81
C LYS A 58 -7.44 20.06 3.22
N ASN A 59 -7.56 19.87 1.90
CA ASN A 59 -8.86 19.67 1.27
C ASN A 59 -9.39 18.25 1.47
N LEU A 60 -8.54 17.22 1.40
CA LEU A 60 -8.95 15.84 1.67
C LEU A 60 -9.40 15.64 3.12
N ASN A 61 -8.74 16.27 4.09
CA ASN A 61 -9.09 16.18 5.51
C ASN A 61 -10.41 16.89 5.89
N LYS A 62 -10.93 17.78 5.03
CA LYS A 62 -12.24 18.43 5.25
C LYS A 62 -13.43 17.54 4.89
N ILE A 63 -13.18 16.41 4.22
CA ILE A 63 -14.24 15.51 3.78
C ILE A 63 -14.75 14.74 5.00
N ASP A 64 -16.05 14.89 5.29
CA ASP A 64 -16.71 14.15 6.36
C ASP A 64 -16.78 12.65 6.01
N ILE A 65 -16.32 11.80 6.92
CA ILE A 65 -16.26 10.36 6.74
C ILE A 65 -17.32 9.72 7.63
N LYS A 66 -18.40 9.27 7.00
CA LYS A 66 -19.46 8.53 7.69
C LYS A 66 -19.20 7.03 7.61
N VAL A 67 -19.21 6.38 8.78
CA VAL A 67 -19.10 4.93 8.87
C VAL A 67 -20.35 4.29 8.27
N ASN A 68 -20.16 3.24 7.48
CA ASN A 68 -21.24 2.45 6.92
C ASN A 68 -21.99 1.72 8.05
N PRO A 69 -23.27 2.05 8.34
CA PRO A 69 -23.99 1.52 9.49
C PRO A 69 -24.27 0.02 9.36
N ILE A 70 -24.46 -0.49 8.13
CA ILE A 70 -24.72 -1.92 7.88
C ILE A 70 -23.48 -2.74 8.22
N ALA A 71 -22.31 -2.28 7.75
CA ALA A 71 -21.05 -2.92 8.08
C ALA A 71 -20.69 -2.74 9.56
N ALA A 72 -20.98 -1.58 10.16
CA ALA A 72 -20.70 -1.30 11.57
C ALA A 72 -21.52 -2.17 12.53
N ALA A 73 -22.77 -2.51 12.19
CA ALA A 73 -23.59 -3.41 12.99
C ALA A 73 -22.90 -4.76 13.22
N SER A 74 -22.19 -5.25 12.21
CA SER A 74 -21.48 -6.53 12.26
C SER A 74 -20.31 -6.55 13.25
N HIS A 75 -19.75 -5.39 13.61
CA HIS A 75 -18.71 -5.23 14.63
C HIS A 75 -19.25 -5.07 16.05
N GLN A 76 -20.57 -4.88 16.22
CA GLN A 76 -21.20 -4.71 17.54
C GLN A 76 -21.79 -6.03 18.05
N THR A 77 -22.25 -6.91 17.16
CA THR A 77 -22.93 -8.16 17.54
C THR A 77 -22.01 -9.20 18.17
N SER A 78 -20.71 -9.18 17.88
CA SER A 78 -19.73 -10.11 18.43
C SER A 78 -19.43 -9.88 19.92
N VAL A 79 -19.73 -8.68 20.44
CA VAL A 79 -19.59 -8.33 21.87
C VAL A 79 -20.80 -8.79 22.68
N ALA A 80 -22.00 -8.81 22.09
CA ALA A 80 -23.22 -9.18 22.80
C ALA A 80 -23.36 -10.68 23.10
N ILE A 81 -22.51 -11.55 22.53
CA ILE A 81 -22.55 -13.00 22.76
C ILE A 81 -21.68 -13.41 23.97
N SER A 82 -20.80 -12.54 24.49
CA SER A 82 -19.94 -12.88 25.64
C SER A 82 -20.54 -12.58 27.01
N ASP A 83 -21.59 -11.77 27.09
CA ASP A 83 -22.03 -11.20 28.38
C ASP A 83 -23.20 -11.96 29.05
N ASP A 84 -23.74 -13.00 28.41
CA ASP A 84 -24.95 -13.71 28.88
C ASP A 84 -24.76 -15.23 29.03
N ALA A 85 -23.56 -15.68 29.37
CA ALA A 85 -23.28 -17.09 29.65
C ALA A 85 -23.05 -17.35 31.15
N SER A 86 -24.04 -17.01 31.98
CA SER A 86 -24.23 -17.70 33.24
C SER A 86 -24.80 -19.10 32.95
N ALA A 87 -24.13 -20.13 33.49
CA ALA A 87 -24.40 -21.53 33.22
C ALA A 87 -25.87 -21.94 33.44
N SER A 88 -26.55 -22.34 32.37
CA SER A 88 -27.50 -23.46 32.34
C SER A 88 -27.96 -23.76 30.90
N ASP A 89 -27.92 -25.04 30.56
CA ASP A 89 -28.49 -25.71 29.39
C ASP A 89 -27.86 -25.47 28.00
N VAL A 90 -27.10 -26.50 27.62
CA VAL A 90 -26.51 -26.74 26.31
C VAL A 90 -27.59 -26.90 25.25
N ASN A 91 -27.65 -25.96 24.31
CA ASN A 91 -28.07 -26.25 22.94
C ASN A 91 -27.12 -25.53 21.98
N GLU A 92 -26.10 -26.26 21.55
CA GLU A 92 -25.08 -25.80 20.62
C GLU A 92 -25.73 -25.57 19.24
N THR A 93 -25.81 -24.31 18.80
CA THR A 93 -26.34 -23.95 17.48
C THR A 93 -25.34 -24.31 16.39
N LYS A 94 -25.85 -24.73 15.22
CA LYS A 94 -25.05 -25.17 14.06
C LYS A 94 -23.92 -24.21 13.69
N ASP A 95 -24.11 -22.91 13.88
CA ASP A 95 -23.11 -21.88 13.56
C ASP A 95 -21.92 -21.87 14.53
N GLN A 96 -22.11 -22.21 15.81
CA GLN A 96 -21.02 -22.35 16.79
C GLN A 96 -20.19 -23.62 16.55
N VAL A 97 -20.84 -24.71 16.16
CA VAL A 97 -20.15 -25.95 15.78
C VAL A 97 -19.38 -25.74 14.49
N GLN A 98 -19.95 -25.02 13.51
CA GLN A 98 -19.30 -24.77 12.23
C GLN A 98 -18.09 -23.83 12.37
N SER A 99 -18.16 -22.81 13.23
CA SER A 99 -17.03 -21.90 13.50
C SER A 99 -15.91 -22.53 14.34
N LYS A 100 -16.23 -23.38 15.34
CA LYS A 100 -15.23 -24.21 16.03
C LYS A 100 -14.57 -25.23 15.09
N THR A 101 -15.38 -25.86 14.22
CA THR A 101 -14.87 -26.81 13.22
C THR A 101 -13.97 -26.11 12.20
N LEU A 102 -14.27 -24.85 11.84
CA LEU A 102 -13.44 -24.04 10.94
C LEU A 102 -12.13 -23.57 11.59
N LEU A 103 -12.15 -23.24 12.89
CA LEU A 103 -10.95 -22.92 13.68
C LEU A 103 -10.01 -24.13 13.79
N LEU A 104 -10.57 -25.32 14.02
CA LEU A 104 -9.83 -26.59 14.06
C LEU A 104 -9.35 -27.04 12.67
N THR A 105 -10.09 -26.78 11.60
CA THR A 105 -9.64 -27.07 10.23
C THR A 105 -8.61 -26.08 9.76
N SER A 106 -8.68 -24.78 10.07
CA SER A 106 -7.65 -23.81 9.69
C SER A 106 -6.32 -24.05 10.41
N THR A 107 -6.35 -24.41 11.70
CA THR A 107 -5.14 -24.85 12.43
C THR A 107 -4.57 -26.16 11.89
N LYS A 108 -5.42 -27.13 11.54
CA LYS A 108 -4.96 -28.37 10.86
C LYS A 108 -4.48 -28.13 9.43
N GLN A 109 -5.06 -27.21 8.68
CA GLN A 109 -4.72 -26.93 7.28
C GLN A 109 -3.43 -26.13 7.18
N ASN A 110 -3.14 -25.27 8.17
CA ASN A 110 -1.83 -24.66 8.34
C ASN A 110 -0.75 -25.68 8.76
N ALA A 111 -1.12 -26.76 9.49
CA ALA A 111 -0.22 -27.86 9.82
C ALA A 111 -0.02 -28.88 8.68
N ILE A 112 -1.02 -29.09 7.82
CA ILE A 112 -0.97 -30.00 6.67
C ILE A 112 -0.19 -29.39 5.50
N LEU A 113 -0.26 -28.06 5.31
CA LEU A 113 0.56 -27.36 4.30
C LEU A 113 2.06 -27.38 4.63
N ALA A 114 2.41 -27.64 5.89
CA ALA A 114 3.79 -27.79 6.35
C ALA A 114 4.34 -29.22 6.17
N ASN A 115 3.54 -30.21 5.75
CA ASN A 115 3.94 -31.62 5.84
C ASN A 115 3.59 -32.49 4.63
N SER A 116 3.53 -31.91 3.42
CA SER A 116 3.26 -32.67 2.20
C SER A 116 4.30 -32.41 1.12
N LYS A 117 5.38 -33.20 1.14
CA LYS A 117 6.13 -33.57 -0.06
C LYS A 117 6.98 -34.81 0.25
N GLU A 118 6.41 -35.98 0.00
CA GLU A 118 7.19 -37.19 -0.22
C GLU A 118 6.80 -37.73 -1.60
N LEU A 119 7.68 -37.53 -2.57
CA LEU A 119 7.74 -38.29 -3.82
C LEU A 119 9.21 -38.43 -4.20
N THR A 120 9.64 -39.67 -4.42
CA THR A 120 11.03 -40.13 -4.56
C THR A 120 11.58 -39.86 -5.98
N PRO A 121 12.82 -40.25 -6.35
CA PRO A 121 13.91 -39.32 -6.66
C PRO A 121 14.30 -39.32 -8.14
N ASP A 122 14.27 -38.15 -8.81
CA ASP A 122 15.02 -37.94 -10.05
C ASP A 122 16.16 -36.95 -9.82
N LYS A 123 17.36 -37.36 -10.24
CA LYS A 123 18.68 -36.78 -9.91
C LYS A 123 18.74 -35.25 -10.09
N LYS A 124 18.79 -34.51 -8.97
CA LYS A 124 19.21 -33.10 -8.94
C LYS A 124 20.74 -32.99 -8.82
N PRO A 125 21.41 -32.06 -9.51
CA PRO A 125 22.86 -31.88 -9.44
C PRO A 125 23.30 -31.41 -8.05
N GLN A 126 24.31 -32.08 -7.49
CA GLN A 126 24.66 -31.99 -6.06
C GLN A 126 25.79 -30.98 -5.75
N SER A 127 26.43 -30.36 -6.75
CA SER A 127 27.53 -29.41 -6.54
C SER A 127 27.55 -28.23 -7.54
N LYS A 128 28.14 -27.09 -7.14
CA LYS A 128 28.31 -25.89 -7.98
C LYS A 128 29.14 -26.15 -9.25
N THR A 129 30.03 -27.13 -9.21
CA THR A 129 30.91 -27.50 -10.32
C THR A 129 30.16 -28.26 -11.41
N ASP A 130 29.13 -29.04 -11.03
CA ASP A 130 28.30 -29.80 -11.97
C ASP A 130 27.29 -28.89 -12.69
N LEU A 131 26.74 -27.90 -11.99
CA LEU A 131 25.81 -26.91 -12.55
C LEU A 131 26.45 -26.07 -13.67
N ALA A 132 27.70 -25.63 -13.47
CA ALA A 132 28.43 -24.85 -14.47
C ALA A 132 28.69 -25.65 -15.75
N LYS A 133 28.89 -26.97 -15.63
CA LYS A 133 29.15 -27.88 -16.75
C LYS A 133 27.88 -28.22 -17.54
N GLU A 134 26.72 -28.30 -16.89
CA GLU A 134 25.44 -28.50 -17.58
C GLU A 134 24.93 -27.22 -18.26
N LEU A 135 25.08 -26.05 -17.64
CA LEU A 135 24.75 -24.76 -18.25
C LEU A 135 25.59 -24.46 -19.51
N SER A 136 26.81 -24.99 -19.61
CA SER A 136 27.66 -24.83 -20.79
C SER A 136 27.26 -25.74 -21.95
N HIS A 137 26.55 -26.85 -21.69
CA HIS A 137 26.09 -27.80 -22.70
C HIS A 137 24.65 -27.53 -23.18
N ALA A 138 23.88 -26.74 -22.45
CA ALA A 138 22.52 -26.34 -22.82
C ALA A 138 22.51 -25.46 -24.08
N ARG A 139 21.74 -25.87 -25.10
CA ARG A 139 21.76 -25.24 -26.43
C ARG A 139 20.71 -24.14 -26.59
N THR A 140 19.72 -24.07 -25.69
CA THR A 140 18.62 -23.10 -25.76
C THR A 140 18.46 -22.31 -24.45
N LEU A 141 17.89 -21.11 -24.55
CA LEU A 141 17.75 -20.21 -23.41
C LEU A 141 16.78 -20.75 -22.34
N ASP A 142 15.73 -21.46 -22.77
CA ASP A 142 14.73 -22.04 -21.87
C ASP A 142 15.30 -23.24 -21.09
N GLU A 143 16.18 -24.01 -21.71
CA GLU A 143 16.90 -25.11 -21.06
C GLU A 143 17.84 -24.58 -19.96
N LYS A 144 18.55 -23.47 -20.23
CA LYS A 144 19.37 -22.79 -19.22
C LYS A 144 18.54 -22.26 -18.04
N ARG A 145 17.36 -21.71 -18.30
CA ARG A 145 16.44 -21.23 -17.25
C ARG A 145 15.92 -22.36 -16.38
N LYS A 146 15.58 -23.50 -16.99
CA LYS A 146 15.09 -24.67 -16.28
C LYS A 146 16.18 -25.27 -15.36
N ILE A 147 17.41 -25.35 -15.85
CA ILE A 147 18.57 -25.82 -15.07
C ILE A 147 18.86 -24.88 -13.89
N GLN A 148 18.81 -23.56 -14.11
CA GLN A 148 18.99 -22.57 -13.04
C GLN A 148 17.89 -22.65 -11.97
N GLN A 149 16.63 -22.82 -12.40
CA GLN A 149 15.48 -22.92 -11.50
C GLN A 149 15.54 -24.19 -10.64
N LEU A 150 15.98 -25.31 -11.20
CA LEU A 150 16.19 -26.57 -10.46
C LEU A 150 17.35 -26.49 -9.46
N ALA A 151 18.35 -25.64 -9.73
CA ALA A 151 19.46 -25.38 -8.82
C ALA A 151 19.06 -24.46 -7.66
N ASP A 152 18.26 -23.43 -7.93
CA ASP A 152 17.75 -22.54 -6.87
C ASP A 152 16.84 -23.32 -5.91
N GLU A 153 16.05 -24.27 -6.42
CA GLU A 153 15.25 -25.18 -5.58
C GLU A 153 16.09 -26.16 -4.75
N SER A 154 17.23 -26.65 -5.25
CA SER A 154 18.10 -27.57 -4.50
C SER A 154 18.91 -26.88 -3.40
N ILE A 155 19.21 -25.59 -3.58
CA ILE A 155 19.86 -24.74 -2.57
C ILE A 155 18.89 -24.39 -1.43
N LEU A 156 17.60 -24.20 -1.75
CA LEU A 156 16.53 -23.98 -0.77
C LEU A 156 16.31 -25.20 0.14
N GLU A 157 16.45 -26.42 -0.37
CA GLU A 157 16.31 -27.65 0.44
C GLU A 157 17.49 -27.90 1.40
N LYS A 158 18.71 -27.44 1.07
CA LYS A 158 19.90 -27.63 1.93
C LYS A 158 20.09 -26.54 2.99
N GLY A 159 19.33 -25.44 2.94
CA GLY A 159 19.41 -24.33 3.89
C GLY A 159 18.51 -24.47 5.13
N ALA A 160 17.67 -25.49 5.19
CA ALA A 160 16.74 -25.71 6.29
C ALA A 160 17.35 -26.62 7.37
N ASP A 161 18.34 -26.10 8.09
CA ASP A 161 18.75 -26.65 9.38
C ASP A 161 18.64 -25.51 10.42
N HIS A 162 17.40 -25.17 10.74
CA HIS A 162 17.06 -24.34 11.89
C HIS A 162 16.54 -25.25 12.99
N PRO A 163 17.03 -25.13 14.24
CA PRO A 163 16.54 -25.96 15.33
C PRO A 163 15.06 -25.65 15.54
N GLU A 164 14.22 -26.66 15.31
CA GLU A 164 12.79 -26.62 15.63
C GLU A 164 12.61 -26.35 17.12
N THR A 165 12.40 -25.07 17.47
CA THR A 165 11.80 -24.74 18.75
C THR A 165 10.33 -25.06 18.61
N LYS A 166 9.92 -26.25 19.07
CA LYS A 166 8.51 -26.57 19.33
C LYS A 166 7.93 -25.46 20.21
N ILE A 167 7.19 -24.54 19.61
CA ILE A 167 6.41 -23.55 20.35
C ILE A 167 5.25 -24.34 20.96
N ASP A 168 5.30 -24.49 22.28
CA ASP A 168 4.23 -25.07 23.07
C ASP A 168 2.98 -24.16 22.98
N LEU A 169 2.05 -24.55 22.12
CA LEU A 169 0.78 -23.85 21.87
C LEU A 169 -0.15 -23.82 23.09
N THR A 170 0.20 -24.50 24.19
CA THR A 170 -0.58 -24.50 25.42
C THR A 170 -0.29 -23.30 26.34
N ASN A 171 0.74 -22.49 26.02
CA ASN A 171 1.20 -21.36 26.83
C ASN A 171 1.28 -20.03 26.07
N LEU A 172 0.36 -19.77 25.13
CA LEU A 172 0.18 -18.44 24.56
C LEU A 172 -0.50 -17.53 25.61
N PRO A 173 0.03 -16.32 25.90
CA PRO A 173 -0.67 -15.37 26.76
C PRO A 173 -2.07 -15.09 26.18
N PRO A 174 -3.09 -14.91 27.03
CA PRO A 174 -4.44 -14.59 26.56
C PRO A 174 -4.40 -13.40 25.62
N GLN A 175 -4.94 -13.56 24.41
CA GLN A 175 -5.12 -12.46 23.47
C GLN A 175 -6.07 -11.43 24.14
N PRO A 176 -5.73 -10.13 24.15
CA PRO A 176 -6.62 -9.13 24.72
C PRO A 176 -7.93 -9.14 23.91
N VAL A 177 -9.04 -9.39 24.60
CA VAL A 177 -10.38 -9.27 24.02
C VAL A 177 -10.65 -7.78 23.83
N LEU A 178 -11.05 -7.38 22.62
CA LEU A 178 -11.33 -5.99 22.32
C LEU A 178 -12.63 -5.56 23.01
N ASP A 179 -12.57 -4.52 23.85
CA ASP A 179 -13.74 -3.92 24.50
C ASP A 179 -14.50 -3.03 23.50
N GLY A 180 -15.71 -3.44 23.14
CA GLY A 180 -16.59 -2.78 22.17
C GLY A 180 -17.19 -1.45 22.60
N SER A 181 -16.70 -0.83 23.68
CA SER A 181 -16.97 0.57 24.03
C SER A 181 -16.93 1.47 22.78
N LYS A 182 -18.10 2.05 22.44
CA LYS A 182 -18.30 2.80 21.19
C LYS A 182 -17.42 4.06 21.05
N ASN A 183 -16.77 4.52 22.11
CA ASN A 183 -16.07 5.81 22.12
C ASN A 183 -14.55 5.73 22.23
N THR A 184 -13.95 4.56 22.49
CA THR A 184 -12.49 4.42 22.59
C THR A 184 -11.96 3.57 21.44
N ALA A 185 -10.73 3.80 21.01
CA ALA A 185 -10.10 2.92 20.03
C ALA A 185 -9.71 1.59 20.71
N GLN A 186 -9.89 0.47 20.02
CA GLN A 186 -9.61 -0.87 20.54
C GLN A 186 -8.22 -1.40 20.16
N ALA A 187 -7.65 -0.94 19.04
CA ALA A 187 -6.38 -1.42 18.53
C ALA A 187 -5.68 -0.34 17.68
N ILE A 188 -4.36 -0.48 17.54
CA ILE A 188 -3.53 0.30 16.62
C ILE A 188 -3.36 -0.52 15.34
N VAL A 189 -4.08 -0.16 14.28
CA VAL A 189 -3.97 -0.79 12.97
C VAL A 189 -2.89 -0.08 12.15
N VAL A 190 -1.83 -0.80 11.78
CA VAL A 190 -0.71 -0.29 10.99
C VAL A 190 -0.77 -0.86 9.58
N LEU A 191 -0.81 0.02 8.58
CA LEU A 191 -0.81 -0.38 7.17
C LEU A 191 0.62 -0.46 6.62
N GLY A 192 0.91 -1.52 5.87
CA GLY A 192 2.15 -1.67 5.10
C GLY A 192 2.38 -0.57 4.06
N GLY A 193 3.63 -0.15 3.89
CA GLY A 193 4.08 0.96 3.02
C GLY A 193 5.15 0.57 2.01
N GLY A 194 5.42 -0.72 1.84
CA GLY A 194 6.42 -1.27 0.94
C GLY A 194 7.51 -2.04 1.69
N LEU A 195 8.11 -2.98 0.97
CA LEU A 195 9.32 -3.71 1.36
C LEU A 195 10.50 -3.27 0.50
N THR A 196 11.70 -3.44 1.01
CA THR A 196 12.97 -3.27 0.31
C THR A 196 13.88 -4.44 0.62
N ARG A 197 15.04 -4.51 -0.04
CA ARG A 197 16.14 -5.39 0.36
C ARG A 197 17.19 -4.60 1.13
N ASP A 198 17.76 -5.22 2.16
CA ASP A 198 18.98 -4.73 2.81
C ASP A 198 20.24 -5.06 1.99
N ASP A 199 21.40 -4.63 2.47
CA ASP A 199 22.69 -4.86 1.80
C ASP A 199 23.04 -6.36 1.71
N GLN A 200 22.43 -7.18 2.58
CA GLN A 200 22.59 -8.63 2.64
C GLN A 200 21.56 -9.37 1.77
N GLY A 201 20.65 -8.64 1.12
CA GLY A 201 19.61 -9.20 0.24
C GLY A 201 18.34 -9.66 0.95
N ASN A 202 18.25 -9.54 2.28
CA ASN A 202 17.05 -9.89 3.05
C ASN A 202 15.93 -8.90 2.79
N ILE A 203 14.70 -9.41 2.76
CA ILE A 203 13.51 -8.57 2.60
C ILE A 203 13.18 -7.92 3.95
N ILE A 204 13.15 -6.58 3.96
CA ILE A 204 12.87 -5.78 5.16
C ILE A 204 11.82 -4.70 4.85
N PRO A 205 11.09 -4.18 5.86
CA PRO A 205 10.24 -3.00 5.67
C PRO A 205 11.06 -1.83 5.13
N ASN A 206 10.56 -1.13 4.11
CA ASN A 206 11.21 0.07 3.59
C ASN A 206 11.15 1.23 4.62
N ILE A 207 11.81 2.35 4.32
CA ILE A 207 11.83 3.50 5.24
C ILE A 207 10.43 4.03 5.58
N PHE A 208 9.47 4.01 4.64
CA PHE A 208 8.10 4.45 4.88
C PHE A 208 7.38 3.53 5.87
N SER A 209 7.49 2.22 5.68
CA SER A 209 6.96 1.20 6.60
C SER A 209 7.62 1.30 7.97
N GLN A 210 8.94 1.53 8.03
CA GLN A 210 9.65 1.70 9.31
C GLN A 210 9.16 2.92 10.08
N LEU A 211 8.95 4.07 9.42
CA LEU A 211 8.39 5.27 10.09
C LEU A 211 6.98 5.02 10.63
N ARG A 212 6.15 4.27 9.91
CA ARG A 212 4.82 3.84 10.40
C ARG A 212 4.95 2.92 11.62
N LEU A 213 5.88 1.98 11.62
CA LEU A 213 6.12 1.09 12.77
C LEU A 213 6.67 1.84 13.98
N LEU A 214 7.56 2.81 13.78
CA LEU A 214 8.04 3.70 14.85
C LEU A 214 6.89 4.51 15.45
N GLN A 215 6.01 5.06 14.61
CA GLN A 215 4.81 5.77 15.07
C GLN A 215 3.89 4.83 15.86
N ALA A 216 3.71 3.58 15.42
CA ALA A 216 2.91 2.59 16.12
C ALA A 216 3.52 2.20 17.48
N ILE A 217 4.85 2.10 17.59
CA ILE A 217 5.53 1.87 18.88
C ILE A 217 5.28 3.03 19.84
N SER A 218 5.48 4.27 19.38
CA SER A 218 5.22 5.47 20.18
C SER A 218 3.78 5.50 20.68
N GLN A 219 2.83 5.20 19.78
CA GLN A 219 1.42 5.16 20.11
C GLN A 219 1.09 4.02 21.10
N HIS A 220 1.63 2.82 20.89
CA HIS A 220 1.45 1.67 21.77
C HIS A 220 1.96 1.96 23.19
N GLN A 221 3.09 2.66 23.32
CA GLN A 221 3.61 3.07 24.62
C GLN A 221 2.67 4.07 25.32
N ALA A 222 2.08 5.00 24.56
CA ALA A 222 1.18 6.02 25.10
C ALA A 222 -0.20 5.48 25.48
N THR A 223 -0.77 4.58 24.69
CA THR A 223 -2.17 4.13 24.85
C THR A 223 -2.32 2.72 25.39
N GLN A 224 -1.24 1.92 25.36
CA GLN A 224 -1.24 0.49 25.70
C GLN A 224 -2.15 -0.36 24.80
N LEU A 225 -2.65 0.19 23.68
CA LEU A 225 -3.50 -0.54 22.75
C LEU A 225 -2.72 -1.60 21.97
N PRO A 226 -3.28 -2.79 21.73
CA PRO A 226 -2.63 -3.83 20.94
C PRO A 226 -2.39 -3.38 19.49
N ILE A 227 -1.27 -3.79 18.91
CA ILE A 227 -0.89 -3.52 17.53
C ILE A 227 -1.44 -4.63 16.62
N PHE A 228 -2.10 -4.20 15.54
CA PHE A 228 -2.59 -5.02 14.43
C PHE A 228 -1.87 -4.61 13.15
N LEU A 229 -1.22 -5.56 12.47
CA LEU A 229 -0.50 -5.29 11.22
C LEU A 229 -1.32 -5.74 10.02
N SER A 230 -1.47 -4.90 8.98
CA SER A 230 -2.18 -5.25 7.74
C SER A 230 -1.32 -5.02 6.50
N GLY A 231 -1.39 -5.97 5.57
CA GLY A 231 -0.59 -6.04 4.35
C GLY A 231 0.12 -7.38 4.23
N VAL A 232 0.40 -7.84 3.01
CA VAL A 232 1.37 -8.94 2.76
C VAL A 232 2.74 -8.72 3.40
N GLU A 233 3.02 -7.49 3.80
CA GLU A 233 4.22 -7.04 4.49
C GLU A 233 4.20 -7.36 6.00
N ALA A 234 3.05 -7.71 6.57
CA ALA A 234 2.83 -7.90 8.01
C ALA A 234 3.85 -8.85 8.67
N PRO A 235 4.25 -9.99 8.07
CA PRO A 235 5.28 -10.85 8.67
C PRO A 235 6.65 -10.15 8.80
N TYR A 236 7.05 -9.34 7.82
CA TYR A 236 8.31 -8.59 7.83
C TYR A 236 8.24 -7.43 8.83
N MET A 237 7.09 -6.76 8.89
CA MET A 237 6.82 -5.73 9.90
C MET A 237 6.87 -6.30 11.32
N GLN A 238 6.32 -7.50 11.53
CA GLN A 238 6.37 -8.21 12.81
C GLN A 238 7.80 -8.58 13.21
N ALA A 239 8.62 -9.08 12.28
CA ALA A 239 10.03 -9.36 12.55
C ALA A 239 10.79 -8.07 12.94
N TRP A 240 10.53 -6.97 12.22
CA TRP A 240 11.11 -5.68 12.54
C TRP A 240 10.67 -5.16 13.92
N LEU A 241 9.39 -5.24 14.28
CA LEU A 241 8.90 -4.85 15.61
C LEU A 241 9.57 -5.67 16.72
N LYS A 242 9.72 -6.99 16.53
CA LYS A 242 10.40 -7.87 17.49
C LYS A 242 11.83 -7.43 17.74
N SER A 243 12.54 -6.98 16.70
CA SER A 243 13.89 -6.41 16.85
C SER A 243 13.94 -5.13 17.71
N LYS A 244 12.80 -4.45 17.87
CA LYS A 244 12.62 -3.27 18.73
C LYS A 244 12.00 -3.62 20.09
N GLY A 245 11.84 -4.91 20.41
CA GLY A 245 11.26 -5.36 21.68
C GLY A 245 9.74 -5.24 21.76
N VAL A 246 9.05 -5.00 20.64
CA VAL A 246 7.58 -4.89 20.58
C VAL A 246 7.02 -6.02 19.72
N THR A 247 5.86 -6.56 20.07
CA THR A 247 5.19 -7.62 19.30
C THR A 247 3.78 -7.21 18.98
N ALA A 248 3.38 -7.31 17.71
CA ALA A 248 1.99 -7.12 17.33
C ALA A 248 1.16 -8.35 17.73
N GLN A 249 -0.07 -8.12 18.17
CA GLN A 249 -0.96 -9.18 18.63
C GLN A 249 -1.54 -9.96 17.44
N TRP A 250 -1.76 -9.25 16.32
CA TRP A 250 -2.41 -9.82 15.14
C TRP A 250 -1.75 -9.36 13.84
N LEU A 251 -1.74 -10.27 12.87
CA LEU A 251 -1.21 -10.05 11.54
C LEU A 251 -2.27 -10.45 10.49
N GLU A 252 -2.65 -9.50 9.67
CA GLU A 252 -3.38 -9.72 8.42
C GLU A 252 -2.38 -9.64 7.26
N ALA A 253 -1.99 -10.81 6.75
CA ALA A 253 -0.89 -10.96 5.79
C ALA A 253 -1.33 -11.26 4.35
N ARG A 254 -2.59 -11.01 3.97
CA ARG A 254 -3.15 -11.42 2.67
C ARG A 254 -3.45 -10.26 1.73
N SER A 255 -3.63 -9.06 2.25
CA SER A 255 -3.98 -7.88 1.50
C SER A 255 -2.81 -7.35 0.65
N MET A 256 -3.10 -7.09 -0.62
CA MET A 256 -2.15 -6.59 -1.63
C MET A 256 -2.35 -5.11 -1.95
N ASN A 257 -3.45 -4.51 -1.50
CA ASN A 257 -3.79 -3.12 -1.76
C ASN A 257 -4.62 -2.53 -0.62
N THR A 258 -4.82 -1.21 -0.64
CA THR A 258 -5.49 -0.50 0.45
C THR A 258 -6.95 -0.90 0.65
N CYS A 259 -7.67 -1.27 -0.41
CA CYS A 259 -9.06 -1.73 -0.24
C CYS A 259 -9.09 -3.07 0.49
N GLU A 260 -8.21 -4.00 0.11
CA GLU A 260 -8.05 -5.28 0.80
C GLU A 260 -7.56 -5.10 2.23
N ASN A 261 -6.63 -4.17 2.49
CA ASN A 261 -6.21 -3.84 3.86
C ASN A 261 -7.42 -3.51 4.73
N ALA A 262 -8.28 -2.59 4.27
CA ALA A 262 -9.46 -2.17 5.03
C ALA A 262 -10.46 -3.33 5.21
N ARG A 263 -10.76 -4.08 4.14
CA ARG A 263 -11.73 -5.18 4.18
C ARG A 263 -11.25 -6.36 5.04
N PHE A 264 -10.02 -6.81 4.84
CA PHE A 264 -9.48 -7.97 5.53
C PHE A 264 -9.17 -7.65 7.00
N SER A 265 -8.68 -6.44 7.28
CA SER A 265 -8.55 -5.96 8.67
C SER A 265 -9.91 -5.95 9.36
N ALA A 266 -10.94 -5.40 8.70
CA ALA A 266 -12.27 -5.35 9.29
C ALA A 266 -12.83 -6.76 9.58
N LEU A 267 -12.73 -7.68 8.63
CA LEU A 267 -13.19 -9.04 8.85
C LEU A 267 -12.41 -9.73 9.99
N MET A 268 -11.10 -9.54 10.05
CA MET A 268 -10.27 -10.15 11.09
C MET A 268 -10.61 -9.56 12.47
N LEU A 269 -10.75 -8.24 12.60
CA LEU A 269 -11.14 -7.58 13.83
C LEU A 269 -12.53 -8.00 14.30
N GLN A 270 -13.48 -8.18 13.37
CA GLN A 270 -14.79 -8.73 13.67
C GLN A 270 -14.70 -10.13 14.29
N LYS A 271 -13.87 -11.02 13.71
CA LYS A 271 -13.64 -12.37 14.24
C LYS A 271 -12.98 -12.40 15.62
N LEU A 272 -12.30 -11.31 16.01
CA LEU A 272 -11.62 -11.17 17.30
C LEU A 272 -12.52 -10.58 18.40
N GLY A 273 -13.80 -10.36 18.12
CA GLY A 273 -14.75 -9.77 19.08
C GLY A 273 -15.34 -8.44 18.61
N GLY A 274 -14.81 -7.85 17.54
CA GLY A 274 -15.27 -6.57 16.99
C GLY A 274 -14.41 -5.40 17.47
N ALA A 275 -14.09 -4.51 16.53
CA ALA A 275 -13.34 -3.28 16.80
C ALA A 275 -14.02 -2.11 16.09
N PRO A 276 -15.13 -1.59 16.63
CA PRO A 276 -15.89 -0.52 15.98
C PRO A 276 -15.06 0.75 15.77
N ARG A 277 -13.97 0.94 16.54
CA ARG A 277 -13.08 2.09 16.45
C ARG A 277 -11.60 1.69 16.59
N VAL A 278 -10.74 2.14 15.69
CA VAL A 278 -9.28 1.85 15.76
C VAL A 278 -8.42 3.09 15.56
N GLU A 279 -7.22 3.07 16.12
CA GLU A 279 -6.16 4.02 15.75
C GLU A 279 -5.51 3.54 14.45
N LEU A 280 -5.58 4.35 13.40
CA LEU A 280 -5.07 3.99 12.08
C LEU A 280 -3.73 4.69 11.83
N VAL A 281 -2.67 3.88 11.74
CA VAL A 281 -1.31 4.32 11.46
C VAL A 281 -0.96 4.09 9.99
N THR A 282 -0.79 5.18 9.26
CA THR A 282 -0.22 5.22 7.91
C THR A 282 0.36 6.61 7.64
N ASP A 283 0.92 6.86 6.46
CA ASP A 283 1.47 8.19 6.16
C ASP A 283 0.40 9.27 6.05
N GLU A 284 0.77 10.51 6.40
CA GLU A 284 -0.13 11.68 6.44
C GLU A 284 -1.01 11.85 5.19
N TRP A 285 -0.47 11.59 4.00
CA TRP A 285 -1.16 11.76 2.71
C TRP A 285 -2.13 10.62 2.42
N HIS A 286 -1.86 9.42 2.96
CA HIS A 286 -2.67 8.22 2.77
C HIS A 286 -3.84 8.12 3.75
N ILE A 287 -3.74 8.79 4.90
CA ILE A 287 -4.77 8.80 5.96
C ILE A 287 -6.18 9.08 5.40
N PRO A 288 -6.45 10.13 4.60
CA PRO A 288 -7.81 10.42 4.14
C PRO A 288 -8.45 9.26 3.38
N ARG A 289 -7.70 8.64 2.46
CA ARG A 289 -8.19 7.52 1.66
C ARG A 289 -8.34 6.25 2.48
N ALA A 290 -7.37 5.95 3.33
CA ALA A 290 -7.42 4.78 4.19
C ALA A 290 -8.61 4.87 5.16
N ARG A 291 -8.81 6.01 5.85
CA ARG A 291 -9.95 6.23 6.74
C ARG A 291 -11.29 6.03 6.03
N TRP A 292 -11.43 6.56 4.82
CA TRP A 292 -12.66 6.38 4.03
C TRP A 292 -12.92 4.90 3.72
N LEU A 293 -11.90 4.14 3.33
CA LEU A 293 -12.02 2.71 3.06
C LEU A 293 -12.37 1.90 4.32
N PHE A 294 -11.80 2.23 5.48
CA PHE A 294 -12.16 1.59 6.75
C PHE A 294 -13.60 1.90 7.15
N ALA A 295 -14.05 3.15 6.99
CA ALA A 295 -15.42 3.56 7.26
C ALA A 295 -16.43 2.81 6.38
N MET A 296 -16.11 2.57 5.11
CA MET A 296 -16.94 1.75 4.21
C MET A 296 -17.07 0.29 4.69
N ASN A 297 -16.09 -0.21 5.44
CA ASN A 297 -16.08 -1.54 6.06
C ASN A 297 -16.53 -1.52 7.54
N GLY A 298 -17.19 -0.45 7.98
CA GLY A 298 -17.86 -0.40 9.29
C GLY A 298 -16.95 -0.08 10.47
N ILE A 299 -15.70 0.34 10.22
CA ILE A 299 -14.75 0.71 11.26
C ILE A 299 -14.56 2.23 11.29
N GLU A 300 -14.84 2.84 12.42
CA GLU A 300 -14.42 4.21 12.70
C GLU A 300 -12.91 4.25 12.96
N THR A 301 -12.24 5.32 12.51
CA THR A 301 -10.79 5.45 12.67
C THR A 301 -10.43 6.75 13.37
N VAL A 302 -9.41 6.68 14.23
CA VAL A 302 -8.67 7.83 14.76
C VAL A 302 -7.37 7.92 13.97
N ALA A 303 -7.06 9.08 13.40
CA ALA A 303 -5.88 9.22 12.54
C ALA A 303 -4.62 9.33 13.40
N VAL A 304 -3.65 8.46 13.16
CA VAL A 304 -2.31 8.54 13.75
C VAL A 304 -1.30 8.64 12.59
N PRO A 305 -1.08 9.85 12.05
CA PRO A 305 -0.23 10.03 10.89
C PRO A 305 1.23 9.74 11.23
N ALA A 306 1.88 8.93 10.40
CA ALA A 306 3.32 8.75 10.41
C ALA A 306 3.98 9.74 9.43
N PRO A 307 5.16 10.30 9.78
CA PRO A 307 5.88 11.19 8.88
C PRO A 307 6.38 10.45 7.64
N LEU A 308 6.59 11.18 6.55
CA LEU A 308 7.38 10.70 5.42
C LEU A 308 8.89 10.90 5.69
N PRO A 309 9.78 10.24 4.93
CA PRO A 309 11.21 10.47 5.03
C PRO A 309 11.58 11.91 4.67
N GLY A 310 12.08 12.64 5.66
CA GLY A 310 12.53 14.02 5.55
C GLY A 310 11.35 15.00 5.62
N ASP A 311 11.44 15.97 6.53
CA ASP A 311 10.41 16.99 6.66
C ASP A 311 10.35 17.89 5.42
N PRO A 312 9.14 18.30 4.99
CA PRO A 312 8.97 19.19 3.85
C PRO A 312 9.67 20.53 4.12
N ALA A 313 10.42 21.01 3.13
CA ALA A 313 11.14 22.26 3.25
C ALA A 313 10.17 23.44 3.18
N PRO A 314 10.20 24.34 4.18
CA PRO A 314 9.37 25.52 4.16
C PRO A 314 9.76 26.45 2.99
N TRP A 315 8.80 26.68 2.09
CA TRP A 315 8.71 27.88 1.24
C TRP A 315 9.78 28.01 0.12
N TRP A 316 10.67 27.03 -0.01
CA TRP A 316 11.71 26.99 -1.05
C TRP A 316 11.67 25.64 -1.82
N PRO A 317 12.04 25.64 -3.13
CA PRO A 317 12.19 24.44 -3.95
C PRO A 317 13.16 23.39 -3.39
N ASP A 318 12.66 22.24 -2.94
CA ASP A 318 13.49 21.16 -2.37
C ASP A 318 13.12 19.79 -2.95
N ALA A 319 14.10 18.90 -3.08
CA ALA A 319 13.89 17.53 -3.53
C ALA A 319 12.98 16.72 -2.59
N ARG A 320 12.99 17.03 -1.29
CA ARG A 320 12.08 16.44 -0.29
C ARG A 320 10.62 16.77 -0.63
N ASN A 321 10.33 18.01 -1.02
CA ASN A 321 8.97 18.44 -1.38
C ASN A 321 8.44 17.67 -2.60
N LEU A 322 9.29 17.23 -3.53
CA LEU A 322 8.87 16.37 -4.63
C LEU A 322 8.31 15.03 -4.12
N THR A 323 8.87 14.47 -3.05
CA THR A 323 8.36 13.24 -2.43
C THR A 323 6.95 13.45 -1.86
N HIS A 324 6.74 14.54 -1.11
CA HIS A 324 5.43 14.88 -0.56
C HIS A 324 4.42 15.20 -1.66
N THR A 325 4.77 16.03 -2.63
CA THR A 325 3.90 16.35 -3.77
C THR A 325 3.52 15.12 -4.57
N ARG A 326 4.49 14.24 -4.88
CA ARG A 326 4.22 12.99 -5.60
C ARG A 326 3.27 12.10 -4.80
N ARG A 327 3.48 11.97 -3.49
CA ARG A 327 2.61 11.18 -2.60
C ARG A 327 1.20 11.78 -2.54
N ALA A 328 1.09 13.09 -2.36
CA ALA A 328 -0.18 13.81 -2.30
C ALA A 328 -0.98 13.68 -3.60
N LEU A 329 -0.34 13.85 -4.77
CA LEU A 329 -0.99 13.67 -6.06
C LEU A 329 -1.45 12.24 -6.30
N HIS A 330 -0.61 11.26 -5.94
CA HIS A 330 -0.98 9.84 -6.02
C HIS A 330 -2.23 9.54 -5.18
N GLU A 331 -2.24 9.97 -3.92
CA GLU A 331 -3.36 9.70 -3.01
C GLU A 331 -4.60 10.50 -3.39
N LEU A 332 -4.46 11.71 -3.93
CA LEU A 332 -5.59 12.47 -4.50
C LEU A 332 -6.23 11.69 -5.64
N VAL A 333 -5.46 11.26 -6.64
CA VAL A 333 -5.99 10.52 -7.80
C VAL A 333 -6.57 9.18 -7.37
N ALA A 334 -5.93 8.48 -6.43
CA ALA A 334 -6.45 7.23 -5.90
C ALA A 334 -7.76 7.43 -5.14
N PHE A 335 -7.85 8.47 -4.30
CA PHE A 335 -9.05 8.80 -3.54
C PHE A 335 -10.21 9.21 -4.45
N THR A 336 -9.96 10.08 -5.43
CA THR A 336 -10.99 10.51 -6.38
C THR A 336 -11.49 9.34 -7.20
N ARG A 337 -10.59 8.46 -7.67
CA ARG A 337 -10.97 7.21 -8.34
C ARG A 337 -11.88 6.37 -7.46
N ASP A 338 -11.45 6.05 -6.24
CA ASP A 338 -12.18 5.19 -5.31
C ASP A 338 -13.58 5.76 -5.00
N ARG A 339 -13.68 7.10 -4.91
CA ARG A 339 -14.92 7.81 -4.57
C ARG A 339 -15.94 7.90 -5.72
N TRP A 340 -15.48 8.06 -6.95
CA TRP A 340 -16.35 8.25 -8.13
C TRP A 340 -16.58 7.00 -8.96
N PHE A 341 -15.56 6.15 -9.09
CA PHE A 341 -15.60 4.95 -9.94
C PHE A 341 -15.64 3.65 -9.12
N GLY A 342 -15.53 3.76 -7.79
CA GLY A 342 -15.47 2.61 -6.89
C GLY A 342 -14.07 2.02 -6.75
N VAL A 343 -13.95 1.05 -5.85
CA VAL A 343 -12.70 0.36 -5.56
C VAL A 343 -12.42 -0.72 -6.59
N VAL A 344 -11.26 -0.65 -7.23
CA VAL A 344 -10.80 -1.64 -8.22
C VAL A 344 -9.86 -2.67 -7.58
N GLY A 345 -9.93 -3.92 -8.04
CA GLY A 345 -9.02 -4.98 -7.60
C GLY A 345 -9.13 -5.36 -6.12
N CYS A 346 -10.30 -5.13 -5.51
CA CYS A 346 -10.53 -5.47 -4.12
C CYS A 346 -11.12 -6.87 -4.00
N ARG A 347 -10.26 -7.87 -3.78
CA ARG A 347 -10.69 -9.27 -3.70
C ARG A 347 -11.68 -9.49 -2.56
N GLU A 348 -12.61 -10.41 -2.78
CA GLU A 348 -13.37 -11.01 -1.69
C GLU A 348 -12.46 -11.93 -0.88
N VAL A 349 -12.84 -12.16 0.37
CA VAL A 349 -11.99 -12.89 1.32
C VAL A 349 -11.85 -14.34 0.84
N PRO A 350 -10.62 -14.88 0.75
CA PRO A 350 -10.41 -16.29 0.44
C PRO A 350 -10.77 -17.21 1.60
#